data_AF-A0A0B2VCQ7-F1
#
_entry.id   AF-A0A0B2VCQ7-F1
#
_cell.length_a   1.000
_cell.length_b   1.000
_cell.length_c   1.000
_cell.angle_alpha   90.00
_cell.angle_beta   90.00
_cell.angle_gamma   90.00
#
_symmetry.space_group_name_H-M   'P 1'
#
loop_
_entity.id
_entity.type
_entity.pdbx_description
1 polymer ?
#
loop_
_entity_poly.entity_id
_entity_poly.type
_entity_poly.pdbx_seq_one_letter_code
_entity_poly.pdbx_strand_id
1 'polypeptide(L)'
;MWPLLFLIIEFTSADFTPHFRAFIENNYGIGFVELLERTDLGLDASFGGKQSGDEELRNQAVIIVHGITNKITRFQGMVNHLISKGYSRSEIYGTTWGDAGATPFGLVDMKCTYVRAIRSLIIAVRQYTGTRVDIIAYSMGSPIARKAILGGNCVDTREILGPPLTELIDTFLSVAGANYGSALCFVHIPVGTCNKRTGLHCQSTFLKDINAQTRYEGIFIFSIFSTTDDKVGFRSCDRLMSPIVGGTGFVKKDFISHDQLMDTTLEMQRNFIQKHRPI
;
A
#
# COMPACT_ATOMS: atom_id res chain seq x y z
N MET A 1 30.28 14.10 -43.18
CA MET A 1 29.13 13.31 -42.69
C MET A 1 29.36 12.98 -41.23
N TRP A 2 28.73 13.72 -40.32
CA TRP A 2 28.68 13.37 -38.90
C TRP A 2 27.42 12.53 -38.66
N PRO A 3 27.49 11.41 -37.92
CA PRO A 3 26.30 10.68 -37.54
C PRO A 3 25.61 11.43 -36.39
N LEU A 4 24.33 11.79 -36.60
CA LEU A 4 23.45 12.22 -35.53
C LEU A 4 23.16 11.01 -34.63
N LEU A 5 23.71 11.06 -33.41
CA LEU A 5 23.37 10.13 -32.35
C LEU A 5 21.98 10.49 -31.82
N PHE A 6 20.96 9.72 -32.19
CA PHE A 6 19.63 9.84 -31.58
C PHE A 6 19.71 9.27 -30.16
N LEU A 7 19.74 10.14 -29.15
CA LEU A 7 19.41 9.76 -27.78
C LEU A 7 17.92 9.40 -27.74
N ILE A 8 17.61 8.11 -27.67
CA ILE A 8 16.28 7.65 -27.26
C ILE A 8 16.20 7.90 -25.76
N ILE A 9 15.58 9.01 -25.38
CA ILE A 9 15.21 9.25 -23.99
C ILE A 9 13.96 8.41 -23.75
N GLU A 10 14.14 7.22 -23.17
CA GLU A 10 13.02 6.48 -22.59
C GLU A 10 12.46 7.31 -21.44
N PHE A 11 11.40 8.07 -21.72
CA PHE A 11 10.55 8.61 -20.67
C PHE A 11 9.87 7.42 -19.99
N THR A 12 10.45 6.93 -18.89
CA THR A 12 9.75 6.00 -18.00
C THR A 12 8.59 6.77 -17.37
N SER A 13 7.43 6.74 -18.01
CA SER A 13 6.19 7.25 -17.42
C SER A 13 5.89 6.43 -16.17
N ALA A 14 5.74 7.10 -15.03
CA ALA A 14 5.24 6.50 -13.80
C ALA A 14 3.72 6.68 -13.76
N ASP A 15 3.06 6.21 -14.82
CA ASP A 15 1.62 6.10 -14.91
C ASP A 15 1.27 4.66 -15.29
N PHE A 16 0.00 4.30 -15.24
CA PHE A 16 -0.42 3.01 -15.78
C PHE A 16 -0.08 2.91 -17.27
N THR A 17 0.29 1.71 -17.70
CA THR A 17 0.47 1.49 -19.14
C THR A 17 -0.86 1.70 -19.86
N PRO A 18 -0.85 2.15 -21.13
CA PRO A 18 -2.07 2.28 -21.92
C PRO A 18 -2.90 0.98 -21.95
N HIS A 19 -2.25 -0.17 -21.91
CA HIS A 19 -2.93 -1.47 -21.86
C HIS A 19 -3.69 -1.68 -20.55
N PHE A 20 -3.09 -1.39 -19.39
CA PHE A 20 -3.78 -1.57 -18.11
C PHE A 20 -4.86 -0.51 -17.91
N ARG A 21 -4.59 0.73 -18.32
CA ARG A 21 -5.60 1.79 -18.39
C ARG A 21 -6.82 1.36 -19.20
N ALA A 22 -6.61 0.88 -20.43
CA ALA A 22 -7.70 0.41 -21.30
C ALA A 22 -8.46 -0.77 -20.66
N PHE A 23 -7.76 -1.68 -19.98
CA PHE A 23 -8.41 -2.74 -19.22
C PHE A 23 -9.32 -2.19 -18.11
N ILE A 24 -8.84 -1.23 -17.31
CA ILE A 24 -9.65 -0.62 -16.25
C ILE A 24 -10.87 0.07 -16.83
N GLU A 25 -10.68 0.88 -17.88
CA GLU A 25 -11.76 1.61 -18.54
C GLU A 25 -12.83 0.65 -19.10
N ASN A 26 -12.41 -0.40 -19.81
CA ASN A 26 -13.32 -1.35 -20.44
C ASN A 26 -14.09 -2.22 -19.44
N ASN A 27 -13.55 -2.47 -18.24
CA ASN A 27 -14.16 -3.37 -17.25
C ASN A 27 -14.89 -2.63 -16.12
N TYR A 28 -14.46 -1.40 -15.78
CA TYR A 28 -14.97 -0.65 -14.62
C TYR A 28 -15.37 0.80 -14.94
N GLY A 29 -15.05 1.30 -16.14
CA GLY A 29 -15.37 2.65 -16.59
C GLY A 29 -14.34 3.71 -16.21
N ILE A 30 -14.49 4.89 -16.80
CA ILE A 30 -13.52 6.00 -16.68
C ILE A 30 -13.34 6.50 -15.24
N GLY A 31 -14.38 6.45 -14.40
CA GLY A 31 -14.27 6.87 -13.00
C GLY A 31 -13.31 6.00 -12.18
N PHE A 32 -13.12 4.72 -12.54
CA PHE A 32 -12.09 3.87 -11.92
C PHE A 32 -10.69 4.24 -12.40
N VAL A 33 -10.55 4.63 -13.67
CA VAL A 33 -9.29 5.14 -14.22
C VAL A 33 -8.87 6.40 -13.46
N GLU A 34 -9.76 7.39 -13.35
CA GLU A 34 -9.49 8.65 -12.63
C GLU A 34 -9.13 8.41 -11.15
N LEU A 35 -9.84 7.50 -10.47
CA LEU A 35 -9.57 7.14 -9.08
C LEU A 35 -8.17 6.56 -8.87
N LEU A 36 -7.63 5.84 -9.86
CA LEU A 36 -6.41 5.04 -9.72
C LEU A 36 -5.18 5.63 -10.42
N GLU A 37 -5.31 6.25 -11.59
CA GLU A 37 -4.18 6.88 -12.29
C GLU A 37 -3.74 8.15 -11.58
N ARG A 38 -4.71 8.91 -11.03
CA ARG A 38 -4.45 10.14 -10.28
C ARG A 38 -3.60 11.14 -11.06
N THR A 39 -3.90 11.31 -12.34
CA THR A 39 -3.24 12.29 -13.22
C THR A 39 -3.41 13.73 -12.74
N ASP A 40 -4.41 14.00 -11.88
CA ASP A 40 -4.56 15.25 -11.13
C ASP A 40 -3.35 15.56 -10.21
N LEU A 41 -2.63 14.52 -9.78
CA LEU A 41 -1.41 14.63 -8.99
C LEU A 41 -0.14 14.57 -9.87
N GLY A 42 -0.26 14.38 -11.18
CA GLY A 42 0.87 14.24 -12.13
C GLY A 42 1.04 12.81 -12.67
N LEU A 43 1.86 12.67 -13.72
CA LEU A 43 2.13 11.41 -14.45
C LEU A 43 3.06 10.43 -13.70
N ASP A 44 3.20 10.64 -12.40
CA ASP A 44 4.04 9.88 -11.48
C ASP A 44 3.23 9.46 -10.23
N ALA A 45 1.90 9.51 -10.32
CA ALA A 45 0.99 9.20 -9.23
C ALA A 45 0.50 7.75 -9.21
N SER A 46 0.82 6.95 -10.23
CA SER A 46 0.45 5.54 -10.33
C SER A 46 1.57 4.73 -11.01
N PHE A 47 1.48 3.41 -11.13
CA PHE A 47 2.30 2.64 -12.08
C PHE A 47 1.78 1.21 -12.15
N GLY A 48 2.12 0.53 -13.26
CA GLY A 48 1.87 -0.88 -13.46
C GLY A 48 1.13 -1.15 -14.77
N GLY A 49 1.03 -2.44 -15.11
CA GLY A 49 0.40 -2.88 -16.35
C GLY A 49 1.38 -3.40 -17.38
N LYS A 50 0.89 -4.27 -18.27
CA LYS A 50 1.68 -4.81 -19.38
C LYS A 50 1.96 -3.74 -20.43
N GLN A 51 3.10 -3.84 -21.12
CA GLN A 51 3.36 -2.99 -22.28
C GLN A 51 2.53 -3.41 -23.50
N SER A 52 2.24 -4.70 -23.62
CA SER A 52 1.38 -5.27 -24.67
C SER A 52 0.64 -6.52 -24.18
N GLY A 53 -0.34 -6.99 -24.95
CA GLY A 53 -1.10 -8.20 -24.61
C GLY A 53 -0.26 -9.49 -24.58
N ASP A 54 0.85 -9.51 -25.34
CA ASP A 54 1.74 -10.66 -25.47
C ASP A 54 2.74 -10.80 -24.30
N GLU A 55 2.79 -9.82 -23.40
CA GLU A 55 3.69 -9.88 -22.25
C GLU A 55 3.26 -10.96 -21.26
N GLU A 56 4.16 -11.91 -21.00
CA GLU A 56 3.99 -12.96 -19.99
C GLU A 56 4.40 -12.46 -18.60
N LEU A 57 3.54 -12.67 -17.61
CA LEU A 57 3.85 -12.44 -16.20
C LEU A 57 4.45 -13.73 -15.63
N ARG A 58 5.63 -13.62 -15.00
CA ARG A 58 6.42 -14.72 -14.43
C ARG A 58 6.36 -14.78 -12.91
N ASN A 59 6.04 -13.66 -12.27
CA ASN A 59 5.85 -13.52 -10.83
C ASN A 59 4.42 -13.13 -10.51
N GLN A 60 4.04 -13.38 -9.26
CA GLN A 60 2.80 -12.86 -8.73
C GLN A 60 2.86 -11.33 -8.63
N ALA A 61 1.74 -10.67 -8.91
CA ALA A 61 1.68 -9.21 -8.91
C ALA A 61 1.81 -8.63 -7.49
N VAL A 62 2.61 -7.57 -7.36
CA VAL A 62 2.89 -6.87 -6.10
C VAL A 62 2.24 -5.50 -6.13
N ILE A 63 1.42 -5.20 -5.12
CA ILE A 63 0.78 -3.91 -4.92
C ILE A 63 1.48 -3.19 -3.77
N ILE A 64 2.03 -2.02 -4.07
CA ILE A 64 2.66 -1.14 -3.09
C ILE A 64 1.64 -0.11 -2.61
N VAL A 65 1.46 -0.02 -1.29
CA VAL A 65 0.56 0.96 -0.66
C VAL A 65 1.37 1.91 0.22
N HIS A 66 1.54 3.15 -0.25
CA HIS A 66 2.37 4.15 0.41
C HIS A 66 1.81 4.62 1.76
N GLY A 67 2.66 5.28 2.56
CA GLY A 67 2.31 5.87 3.84
C GLY A 67 1.71 7.28 3.76
N ILE A 68 1.42 7.86 4.93
CA ILE A 68 0.88 9.22 5.07
C ILE A 68 1.75 10.25 4.35
N THR A 69 1.12 11.24 3.72
CA THR A 69 1.77 12.35 2.99
C THR A 69 2.77 11.94 1.90
N ASN A 70 2.77 10.69 1.46
CA ASN A 70 3.65 10.24 0.38
C ASN A 70 2.89 10.21 -0.94
N LYS A 71 3.64 10.30 -2.04
CA LYS A 71 3.25 9.83 -3.35
C LYS A 71 3.80 8.44 -3.58
N ILE A 72 3.17 7.65 -4.43
CA ILE A 72 3.65 6.28 -4.72
C ILE A 72 5.11 6.25 -5.21
N THR A 73 5.59 7.29 -5.89
CA THR A 73 6.98 7.42 -6.37
C THR A 73 8.03 7.42 -5.27
N ARG A 74 7.67 7.71 -4.01
CA ARG A 74 8.57 7.53 -2.85
C ARG A 74 9.09 6.10 -2.75
N PHE A 75 8.37 5.13 -3.29
CA PHE A 75 8.67 3.70 -3.22
C PHE A 75 9.38 3.17 -4.48
N GLN A 76 9.88 4.06 -5.35
CA GLN A 76 10.66 3.66 -6.53
C GLN A 76 11.92 2.85 -6.15
N GLY A 77 12.47 3.05 -4.94
CA GLY A 77 13.54 2.20 -4.40
C GLY A 77 13.14 0.72 -4.29
N MET A 78 11.94 0.44 -3.78
CA MET A 78 11.39 -0.92 -3.72
C MET A 78 11.09 -1.47 -5.13
N VAL A 79 10.50 -0.65 -6.01
CA VAL A 79 10.23 -1.03 -7.40
C VAL A 79 11.52 -1.43 -8.12
N ASN A 80 12.56 -0.58 -8.04
CA ASN A 80 13.86 -0.85 -8.64
C ASN A 80 14.52 -2.10 -8.02
N HIS A 81 14.36 -2.31 -6.72
CA HIS A 81 14.85 -3.50 -6.06
C HIS A 81 14.17 -4.77 -6.60
N LEU A 82 12.83 -4.79 -6.73
CA LEU A 82 12.12 -5.94 -7.32
C LEU A 82 12.56 -6.20 -8.76
N ILE A 83 12.69 -5.15 -9.58
CA ILE A 83 13.17 -5.26 -10.97
C ILE A 83 14.58 -5.86 -11.01
N SER A 84 15.49 -5.40 -10.15
CA SER A 84 16.85 -5.95 -10.04
C SER A 84 16.89 -7.43 -9.63
N LYS A 85 15.75 -7.97 -9.16
CA LYS A 85 15.58 -9.35 -8.69
C LYS A 85 14.65 -10.18 -9.59
N GLY A 86 14.38 -9.70 -10.80
CA GLY A 86 13.69 -10.46 -11.85
C GLY A 86 12.18 -10.22 -11.94
N TYR A 87 11.63 -9.20 -11.27
CA TYR A 87 10.26 -8.75 -11.54
C TYR A 87 10.22 -7.86 -12.78
N SER A 88 9.15 -7.96 -13.58
CA SER A 88 8.81 -6.96 -14.59
C SER A 88 8.11 -5.76 -13.95
N ARG A 89 8.21 -4.58 -14.57
CA ARG A 89 7.35 -3.42 -14.21
C ARG A 89 5.87 -3.75 -14.30
N SER A 90 5.51 -4.70 -15.16
CA SER A 90 4.13 -5.15 -15.36
C SER A 90 3.62 -6.07 -14.26
N GLU A 91 4.46 -6.40 -13.28
CA GLU A 91 4.12 -7.19 -12.10
C GLU A 91 4.09 -6.32 -10.84
N ILE A 92 4.39 -5.02 -10.94
CA ILE A 92 4.50 -4.12 -9.80
C ILE A 92 3.52 -2.96 -10.00
N TYR A 93 2.65 -2.76 -9.03
CA TYR A 93 1.52 -1.86 -9.12
C TYR A 93 1.45 -0.90 -7.94
N GLY A 94 0.94 0.29 -8.18
CA GLY A 94 0.74 1.28 -7.13
C GLY A 94 -0.13 2.44 -7.60
N THR A 95 -0.82 3.07 -6.65
CA THR A 95 -1.57 4.31 -6.86
C THR A 95 -1.36 5.22 -5.66
N THR A 96 -1.45 6.53 -5.89
CA THR A 96 -1.40 7.53 -4.84
C THR A 96 -2.78 7.76 -4.26
N TRP A 97 -3.02 7.29 -3.03
CA TRP A 97 -4.20 7.69 -2.27
C TRP A 97 -3.98 9.06 -1.63
N GLY A 98 -5.06 9.82 -1.40
CA GLY A 98 -4.95 11.17 -0.82
C GLY A 98 -4.51 12.23 -1.83
N ASP A 99 -3.70 13.18 -1.42
CA ASP A 99 -3.37 14.38 -2.20
C ASP A 99 -1.86 14.57 -2.38
N ALA A 100 -1.10 13.47 -2.32
CA ALA A 100 0.37 13.48 -2.39
C ALA A 100 1.05 14.43 -1.37
N GLY A 101 0.43 14.66 -0.22
CA GLY A 101 1.01 15.46 0.87
C GLY A 101 0.66 16.95 0.82
N ALA A 102 -0.31 17.35 0.01
CA ALA A 102 -0.87 18.70 0.05
C ALA A 102 -1.53 18.99 1.40
N THR A 103 -2.22 17.99 1.99
CA THR A 103 -2.72 18.09 3.36
C THR A 103 -1.57 17.88 4.35
N PRO A 104 -1.33 18.83 5.28
CA PRO A 104 -0.32 18.67 6.32
C PRO A 104 -0.52 17.39 7.12
N PHE A 105 0.58 16.71 7.49
CA PHE A 105 0.53 15.36 8.05
C PHE A 105 -0.51 15.23 9.18
N GLY A 106 -0.54 16.15 10.15
CA GLY A 106 -1.43 16.10 11.32
C GLY A 106 -2.92 16.26 11.00
N LEU A 107 -3.28 16.66 9.78
CA LEU A 107 -4.66 16.84 9.32
C LEU A 107 -5.13 15.69 8.43
N VAL A 108 -4.28 14.70 8.13
CA VAL A 108 -4.66 13.55 7.32
C VAL A 108 -5.36 12.49 8.18
N ASP A 109 -6.52 12.03 7.74
CA ASP A 109 -7.27 10.93 8.32
C ASP A 109 -7.56 9.81 7.30
N MET A 110 -7.95 8.62 7.76
CA MET A 110 -8.15 7.44 6.91
C MET A 110 -9.57 7.42 6.31
N LYS A 111 -9.78 8.23 5.25
CA LYS A 111 -11.08 8.40 4.58
C LYS A 111 -11.51 7.20 3.74
N CYS A 112 -12.82 7.03 3.55
CA CYS A 112 -13.39 6.01 2.68
C CYS A 112 -12.84 6.06 1.25
N THR A 113 -12.60 7.26 0.72
CA THR A 113 -12.07 7.43 -0.64
C THR A 113 -10.67 6.81 -0.79
N TYR A 114 -9.84 6.87 0.25
CA TYR A 114 -8.50 6.27 0.24
C TYR A 114 -8.58 4.75 0.28
N VAL A 115 -9.46 4.24 1.14
CA VAL A 115 -9.78 2.80 1.22
C VAL A 115 -10.32 2.27 -0.11
N ARG A 116 -11.23 3.01 -0.76
CA ARG A 116 -11.81 2.66 -2.05
C ARG A 116 -10.76 2.62 -3.15
N ALA A 117 -9.85 3.59 -3.23
CA ALA A 117 -8.77 3.57 -4.20
C ALA A 117 -7.93 2.29 -4.08
N ILE A 118 -7.49 1.95 -2.87
CA ILE A 118 -6.70 0.73 -2.64
C ILE A 118 -7.51 -0.54 -2.94
N ARG A 119 -8.77 -0.58 -2.54
CA ARG A 119 -9.64 -1.73 -2.80
C ARG A 119 -9.86 -1.94 -4.30
N SER A 120 -10.13 -0.87 -5.05
CA SER A 120 -10.30 -0.90 -6.50
C SER A 120 -9.02 -1.36 -7.20
N LEU A 121 -7.85 -0.90 -6.75
CA LEU A 121 -6.57 -1.34 -7.30
C LEU A 121 -6.36 -2.85 -7.10
N ILE A 122 -6.62 -3.37 -5.90
CA ILE A 122 -6.49 -4.81 -5.60
C ILE A 122 -7.37 -5.64 -6.53
N ILE A 123 -8.65 -5.26 -6.69
CA ILE A 123 -9.60 -5.97 -7.54
C ILE A 123 -9.15 -5.92 -9.01
N ALA A 124 -8.79 -4.74 -9.51
CA ALA A 124 -8.36 -4.56 -10.90
C ALA A 124 -7.09 -5.34 -11.21
N VAL A 125 -6.07 -5.28 -10.35
CA VAL A 125 -4.80 -6.00 -10.55
C VAL A 125 -5.00 -7.51 -10.49
N ARG A 126 -5.78 -8.02 -9.52
CA ARG A 126 -6.10 -9.45 -9.44
C ARG A 126 -6.84 -9.94 -10.68
N GLN A 127 -7.80 -9.16 -11.19
CA GLN A 127 -8.54 -9.55 -12.40
C GLN A 127 -7.67 -9.47 -13.64
N TYR A 128 -6.82 -8.45 -13.74
CA TYR A 128 -5.94 -8.22 -14.88
C TYR A 128 -4.82 -9.27 -15.01
N THR A 129 -4.23 -9.67 -13.89
CA THR A 129 -3.10 -10.61 -13.85
C THR A 129 -3.53 -12.07 -13.72
N GLY A 130 -4.76 -12.31 -13.23
CA GLY A 130 -5.33 -13.65 -13.11
C GLY A 130 -4.78 -14.49 -11.94
N THR A 131 -3.83 -13.96 -11.17
CA THR A 131 -3.26 -14.61 -9.98
C THR A 131 -3.77 -13.93 -8.70
N ARG A 132 -3.46 -14.51 -7.53
CA ARG A 132 -3.51 -13.74 -6.29
C ARG A 132 -2.50 -12.59 -6.36
N VAL A 133 -2.58 -11.65 -5.43
CA VAL A 133 -1.66 -10.51 -5.35
C VAL A 133 -0.94 -10.51 -4.00
N ASP A 134 0.26 -9.97 -4.00
CA ASP A 134 0.99 -9.60 -2.79
C ASP A 134 0.83 -8.12 -2.51
N ILE A 135 0.73 -7.75 -1.24
CA ILE A 135 0.60 -6.35 -0.81
C ILE A 135 1.75 -6.01 0.12
N ILE A 136 2.49 -4.95 -0.21
CA ILE A 136 3.43 -4.30 0.72
C ILE A 136 2.85 -2.95 1.11
N ALA A 137 2.40 -2.84 2.37
CA ALA A 137 1.74 -1.65 2.86
C ALA A 137 2.54 -0.97 3.97
N TYR A 138 2.78 0.33 3.81
CA TYR A 138 3.71 1.09 4.64
C TYR A 138 2.98 2.06 5.56
N SER A 139 3.43 2.18 6.81
CA SER A 139 2.94 3.23 7.72
C SER A 139 1.40 3.27 7.81
N MET A 140 0.77 4.43 7.61
CA MET A 140 -0.70 4.58 7.53
C MET A 140 -1.34 3.83 6.34
N GLY A 141 -0.58 3.52 5.29
CA GLY A 141 -1.04 2.68 4.20
C GLY A 141 -1.44 1.27 4.65
N SER A 142 -0.81 0.75 5.71
CA SER A 142 -1.14 -0.57 6.27
C SER A 142 -2.58 -0.65 6.79
N PRO A 143 -3.04 0.17 7.76
CA PRO A 143 -4.44 0.14 8.19
C PRO A 143 -5.43 0.48 7.05
N ILE A 144 -5.07 1.37 6.10
CA ILE A 144 -5.91 1.66 4.93
C ILE A 144 -6.09 0.40 4.06
N ALA A 145 -5.00 -0.29 3.72
CA ALA A 145 -5.04 -1.52 2.94
C ALA A 145 -5.78 -2.64 3.69
N ARG A 146 -5.58 -2.76 5.01
CA ARG A 146 -6.34 -3.68 5.85
C ARG A 146 -7.84 -3.39 5.79
N LYS A 147 -8.28 -2.14 5.81
CA LYS A 147 -9.71 -1.82 5.64
C LYS A 147 -10.21 -2.13 4.22
N ALA A 148 -9.38 -1.88 3.21
CA ALA A 148 -9.69 -2.19 1.82
C ALA A 148 -9.91 -3.70 1.60
N ILE A 149 -9.10 -4.54 2.27
CA ILE A 149 -9.22 -6.00 2.22
C ILE A 149 -10.41 -6.48 3.05
N LEU A 150 -10.61 -5.95 4.27
CA LEU A 150 -11.72 -6.35 5.15
C LEU A 150 -13.09 -6.10 4.51
N GLY A 151 -13.23 -4.98 3.78
CA GLY A 151 -14.51 -4.55 3.22
C GLY A 151 -15.49 -4.10 4.32
N GLY A 152 -16.75 -4.52 4.20
CA GLY A 152 -17.84 -4.06 5.06
C GLY A 152 -18.20 -2.61 4.80
N ASN A 153 -18.48 -1.84 5.85
CA ASN A 153 -18.85 -0.43 5.73
C ASN A 153 -17.65 0.50 5.97
N CYS A 154 -17.54 1.57 5.20
CA CYS A 154 -16.65 2.68 5.53
C CYS A 154 -17.04 3.34 6.87
N VAL A 155 -16.04 3.70 7.66
CA VAL A 155 -16.26 4.21 9.04
C VAL A 155 -16.77 5.66 9.03
N ASP A 156 -16.32 6.46 8.08
CA ASP A 156 -16.67 7.86 7.88
C ASP A 156 -17.96 8.08 7.09
N THR A 157 -18.18 7.33 6.02
CA THR A 157 -19.32 7.55 5.10
C THR A 157 -20.43 6.50 5.20
N ARG A 158 -20.15 5.33 5.80
CA ARG A 158 -21.02 4.14 5.78
C ARG A 158 -21.27 3.55 4.38
N GLU A 159 -20.52 3.98 3.38
CA GLU A 159 -20.53 3.32 2.06
C GLU A 159 -20.15 1.85 2.19
N ILE A 160 -20.81 0.99 1.40
CA ILE A 160 -20.60 -0.45 1.41
C ILE A 160 -19.45 -0.80 0.46
N LEU A 161 -18.35 -1.29 1.00
CA LEU A 161 -17.18 -1.76 0.24
C LEU A 161 -17.40 -3.16 -0.35
N GLY A 162 -18.31 -3.94 0.23
CA GLY A 162 -18.57 -5.34 -0.14
C GLY A 162 -17.83 -6.33 0.76
N PRO A 163 -17.77 -7.63 0.37
CA PRO A 163 -17.19 -8.67 1.19
C PRO A 163 -15.65 -8.57 1.31
N PRO A 164 -15.03 -9.32 2.23
CA PRO A 164 -13.58 -9.38 2.32
C PRO A 164 -12.91 -9.85 1.02
N LEU A 165 -11.72 -9.34 0.71
CA LEU A 165 -10.88 -9.76 -0.42
C LEU A 165 -9.84 -10.82 -0.04
N THR A 166 -9.97 -11.45 1.12
CA THR A 166 -8.98 -12.38 1.69
C THR A 166 -8.47 -13.41 0.66
N GLU A 167 -9.38 -14.02 -0.10
CA GLU A 167 -9.04 -15.06 -1.08
C GLU A 167 -8.24 -14.55 -2.28
N LEU A 168 -8.20 -13.23 -2.49
CA LEU A 168 -7.46 -12.58 -3.58
C LEU A 168 -6.00 -12.31 -3.19
N ILE A 169 -5.67 -12.37 -1.91
CA ILE A 169 -4.36 -11.96 -1.39
C ILE A 169 -3.56 -13.20 -0.97
N ASP A 170 -2.36 -13.35 -1.52
CA ASP A 170 -1.42 -14.38 -1.06
C ASP A 170 -0.69 -13.85 0.17
N THR A 171 0.16 -12.83 0.00
CA THR A 171 0.92 -12.23 1.11
C THR A 171 0.49 -10.79 1.39
N PHE A 172 0.19 -10.50 2.65
CA PHE A 172 0.10 -9.14 3.17
C PHE A 172 1.30 -8.84 4.07
N LEU A 173 2.13 -7.89 3.66
CA LEU A 173 3.29 -7.42 4.42
C LEU A 173 3.05 -5.99 4.91
N SER A 174 3.02 -5.83 6.23
CA SER A 174 3.01 -4.52 6.89
C SER A 174 4.43 -4.06 7.22
N VAL A 175 4.86 -2.91 6.70
CA VAL A 175 6.18 -2.33 7.01
C VAL A 175 5.99 -1.02 7.76
N ALA A 176 6.48 -0.95 8.99
CA ALA A 176 6.25 0.18 9.89
C ALA A 176 4.75 0.53 10.05
N GLY A 177 3.84 -0.44 9.90
CA GLY A 177 2.41 -0.15 9.81
C GLY A 177 1.82 0.42 11.09
N ALA A 178 0.89 1.36 10.99
CA ALA A 178 0.18 1.95 12.14
C ALA A 178 -1.08 1.13 12.52
N ASN A 179 -0.94 -0.20 12.63
CA ASN A 179 -2.06 -1.14 12.70
C ASN A 179 -2.91 -1.04 13.98
N TYR A 180 -2.33 -0.54 15.06
CA TYR A 180 -2.99 -0.28 16.35
C TYR A 180 -2.88 1.18 16.79
N GLY A 181 -2.48 2.07 15.89
CA GLY A 181 -2.34 3.50 16.12
C GLY A 181 -0.89 3.99 16.00
N SER A 182 -0.66 5.21 16.49
CA SER A 182 0.66 5.80 16.63
C SER A 182 0.86 6.30 18.07
N ALA A 183 2.08 6.13 18.59
CA ALA A 183 2.49 6.69 19.87
C ALA A 183 2.43 8.22 19.89
N LEU A 184 2.54 8.89 18.72
CA LEU A 184 2.35 10.33 18.59
C LEU A 184 0.90 10.77 18.80
N CYS A 185 -0.06 9.83 18.75
CA CYS A 185 -1.48 10.08 18.93
C CYS A 185 -1.99 9.66 20.32
N PHE A 186 -1.15 9.74 21.36
CA PHE A 186 -1.57 9.46 22.74
C PHE A 186 -2.54 10.54 23.28
N VAL A 187 -2.42 11.79 22.79
CA VAL A 187 -3.38 12.86 23.04
C VAL A 187 -4.46 12.81 21.97
N HIS A 188 -5.72 12.83 22.40
CA HIS A 188 -6.83 12.94 21.47
C HIS A 188 -6.90 14.35 20.86
N ILE A 189 -6.82 14.41 19.54
CA ILE A 189 -7.13 15.60 18.75
C ILE A 189 -8.46 15.33 18.02
N PRO A 190 -9.49 16.19 18.10
CA PRO A 190 -10.80 15.92 17.51
C PRO A 190 -10.82 15.70 15.99
N VAL A 191 -9.80 16.19 15.28
CA VAL A 191 -9.68 16.16 13.81
C VAL A 191 -8.32 15.63 13.37
N GLY A 192 -8.20 15.28 12.10
CA GLY A 192 -6.93 14.89 11.50
C GLY A 192 -6.38 13.56 12.01
N THR A 193 -5.06 13.42 12.05
CA THR A 193 -4.40 12.12 12.23
C THR A 193 -4.68 11.45 13.55
N CYS A 194 -4.90 12.21 14.63
CA CYS A 194 -5.10 11.64 15.96
C CYS A 194 -6.58 11.60 16.39
N ASN A 195 -7.51 11.70 15.43
CA ASN A 195 -8.93 11.63 15.73
C ASN A 195 -9.41 10.21 16.08
N LYS A 196 -10.47 10.12 16.89
CA LYS A 196 -11.05 8.84 17.38
C LYS A 196 -12.02 8.16 16.41
N ARG A 197 -12.25 8.71 15.23
CA ARG A 197 -13.12 8.14 14.21
C ARG A 197 -12.31 7.43 13.12
N THR A 198 -11.54 8.20 12.36
CA THR A 198 -10.73 7.79 11.19
C THR A 198 -9.23 8.02 11.40
N GLY A 199 -8.80 8.39 12.61
CA GLY A 199 -7.39 8.62 12.92
C GLY A 199 -6.65 7.42 13.51
N LEU A 200 -5.38 7.64 13.83
CA LEU A 200 -4.42 6.73 14.45
C LEU A 200 -4.41 6.79 15.98
N HIS A 201 -5.38 7.47 16.61
CA HIS A 201 -5.59 7.27 18.05
C HIS A 201 -5.95 5.80 18.29
N CYS A 202 -5.27 5.12 19.20
CA CYS A 202 -5.36 3.65 19.39
C CYS A 202 -6.79 3.11 19.65
N GLN A 203 -7.70 3.97 20.11
CA GLN A 203 -9.11 3.66 20.34
C GLN A 203 -10.05 4.09 19.19
N SER A 204 -9.51 4.48 18.04
CA SER A 204 -10.32 5.00 16.95
C SER A 204 -11.28 3.93 16.40
N THR A 205 -12.44 4.35 15.92
CA THR A 205 -13.42 3.43 15.32
C THR A 205 -12.82 2.67 14.14
N PHE A 206 -12.01 3.34 13.31
CA PHE A 206 -11.28 2.71 12.21
C PHE A 206 -10.36 1.59 12.66
N LEU A 207 -9.52 1.84 13.66
CA LEU A 207 -8.60 0.83 14.15
C LEU A 207 -9.32 -0.30 14.90
N LYS A 208 -10.41 0.00 15.60
CA LYS A 208 -11.26 -1.04 16.21
C LYS A 208 -11.89 -1.94 15.16
N ASP A 209 -12.36 -1.37 14.06
CA ASP A 209 -13.01 -2.10 12.96
C ASP A 209 -12.03 -3.09 12.31
N ILE A 210 -10.86 -2.63 11.86
CA ILE A 210 -9.87 -3.51 11.22
C ILE A 210 -9.25 -4.53 12.19
N ASN A 211 -9.35 -4.31 13.49
CA ASN A 211 -8.83 -5.23 14.51
C ASN A 211 -9.91 -6.08 15.18
N ALA A 212 -11.18 -5.97 14.76
CA ALA A 212 -12.27 -6.81 15.25
C ALA A 212 -12.22 -8.24 14.70
N GLN A 213 -11.51 -8.42 13.58
CA GLN A 213 -11.27 -9.70 12.94
C GLN A 213 -9.77 -9.90 12.78
N THR A 214 -9.34 -11.16 12.73
CA THR A 214 -7.94 -11.53 12.57
C THR A 214 -7.77 -12.42 11.35
N ARG A 215 -6.61 -12.35 10.71
CA ARG A 215 -6.20 -13.22 9.60
C ARG A 215 -7.01 -13.09 8.31
N TYR A 216 -7.63 -11.94 8.08
CA TYR A 216 -8.39 -11.70 6.86
C TYR A 216 -7.54 -11.03 5.76
N GLU A 217 -6.32 -10.60 6.09
CA GLU A 217 -5.46 -9.81 5.20
C GLU A 217 -4.90 -10.62 4.01
N GLY A 218 -4.80 -11.95 4.14
CA GLY A 218 -4.32 -12.86 3.11
C GLY A 218 -3.93 -14.22 3.68
N ILE A 219 -3.35 -15.09 2.86
CA ILE A 219 -2.86 -16.41 3.27
C ILE A 219 -1.69 -16.27 4.24
N PHE A 220 -0.74 -15.40 3.90
CA PHE A 220 0.45 -15.09 4.69
C PHE A 220 0.43 -13.64 5.16
N ILE A 221 0.63 -13.41 6.45
CA ILE A 221 0.51 -12.08 7.05
C ILE A 221 1.76 -11.80 7.86
N PHE A 222 2.51 -10.80 7.44
CA PHE A 222 3.79 -10.45 8.04
C PHE A 222 3.83 -9.01 8.51
N SER A 223 4.71 -8.73 9.47
CA SER A 223 4.99 -7.37 9.92
C SER A 223 6.48 -7.15 10.11
N ILE A 224 7.00 -6.02 9.63
CA ILE A 224 8.34 -5.53 9.94
C ILE A 224 8.16 -4.22 10.72
N PHE A 225 8.75 -4.12 11.91
CA PHE A 225 8.63 -2.93 12.75
C PHE A 225 9.89 -2.72 13.59
N SER A 226 10.06 -1.51 14.12
CA SER A 226 11.22 -1.12 14.90
C SER A 226 10.84 -0.70 16.32
N THR A 227 11.70 -0.98 17.30
CA THR A 227 11.58 -0.44 18.67
C THR A 227 11.86 1.05 18.77
N THR A 228 12.56 1.61 17.78
CA THR A 228 12.94 3.03 17.71
C THR A 228 12.23 3.75 16.55
N ASP A 229 11.07 3.25 16.12
CA ASP A 229 10.24 3.94 15.13
C ASP A 229 9.78 5.29 15.69
N ASP A 230 10.20 6.37 15.05
CA ASP A 230 10.00 7.76 15.50
C ASP A 230 8.66 8.37 15.06
N LYS A 231 7.86 7.65 14.24
CA LYS A 231 6.57 8.15 13.72
C LYS A 231 5.37 7.34 14.22
N VAL A 232 5.43 6.02 14.11
CA VAL A 232 4.40 5.12 14.64
C VAL A 232 4.69 4.79 16.10
N GLY A 233 5.96 4.73 16.49
CA GLY A 233 6.34 4.33 17.83
C GLY A 233 6.21 2.83 18.06
N PHE A 234 6.91 2.34 19.08
CA PHE A 234 6.90 0.92 19.43
C PHE A 234 5.62 0.50 20.17
N ARG A 235 5.18 1.30 21.15
CA ARG A 235 4.09 0.95 22.07
C ARG A 235 3.27 2.19 22.44
N SER A 236 1.95 2.01 22.51
CA SER A 236 0.99 2.96 23.08
C SER A 236 -0.25 2.17 23.51
N CYS A 237 -1.05 2.70 24.45
CA CYS A 237 -2.27 2.02 24.92
C CYS A 237 -2.06 0.54 25.28
N ASP A 238 -0.95 0.29 26.00
CA ASP A 238 -0.49 -1.01 26.50
C ASP A 238 -0.28 -2.11 25.45
N ARG A 239 -0.13 -1.74 24.17
CA ARG A 239 0.05 -2.69 23.06
C ARG A 239 1.12 -2.22 22.07
N LEU A 240 1.65 -3.16 21.30
CA LEU A 240 2.53 -2.82 20.18
C LEU A 240 1.71 -2.17 19.07
N MET A 241 2.25 -1.14 18.43
CA MET A 241 1.52 -0.36 17.41
C MET A 241 1.49 -1.02 16.04
N SER A 242 2.58 -1.71 15.67
CA SER A 242 2.76 -2.21 14.32
C SER A 242 2.45 -3.68 14.04
N PRO A 243 2.88 -4.67 14.85
CA PRO A 243 2.69 -6.06 14.46
C PRO A 243 1.21 -6.45 14.46
N ILE A 244 0.73 -7.05 13.38
CA ILE A 244 -0.64 -7.55 13.26
C ILE A 244 -0.81 -8.78 14.15
N VAL A 245 -1.72 -8.71 15.12
CA VAL A 245 -2.00 -9.83 16.04
C VAL A 245 -2.66 -10.97 15.26
N GLY A 246 -2.14 -12.19 15.46
CA GLY A 246 -2.60 -13.39 14.75
C GLY A 246 -2.00 -13.56 13.35
N GLY A 247 -1.13 -12.66 12.91
CA GLY A 247 -0.38 -12.80 11.66
C GLY A 247 0.54 -14.03 11.65
N THR A 248 0.99 -14.44 10.47
CA THR A 248 1.91 -15.58 10.27
C THR A 248 3.25 -15.38 10.96
N GLY A 249 3.78 -14.15 10.95
CA GLY A 249 5.03 -13.86 11.63
C GLY A 249 5.38 -12.38 11.63
N PHE A 250 6.46 -12.04 12.31
CA PHE A 250 6.98 -10.68 12.30
C PHE A 250 8.50 -10.65 12.44
N VAL A 251 9.10 -9.54 12.01
CA VAL A 251 10.48 -9.19 12.29
C VAL A 251 10.50 -7.88 13.05
N LYS A 252 11.04 -7.93 14.26
CA LYS A 252 11.33 -6.74 15.06
C LYS A 252 12.78 -6.32 14.80
N LYS A 253 12.99 -5.04 14.51
CA LYS A 253 14.29 -4.40 14.43
C LYS A 253 14.50 -3.48 15.62
N ASP A 254 15.76 -3.13 15.88
CA ASP A 254 16.17 -2.19 16.91
C ASP A 254 17.08 -1.14 16.28
N PHE A 255 17.02 0.10 16.79
CA PHE A 255 17.88 1.23 16.37
C PHE A 255 17.75 1.63 14.89
N ILE A 256 16.58 1.39 14.30
CA ILE A 256 16.23 1.79 12.94
C ILE A 256 15.03 2.74 13.00
N SER A 257 15.09 3.91 12.37
CA SER A 257 13.97 4.87 12.31
C SER A 257 12.84 4.38 11.40
N HIS A 258 11.71 5.10 11.40
CA HIS A 258 10.55 4.76 10.56
C HIS A 258 10.94 4.65 9.07
N ASP A 259 11.62 5.67 8.54
CA ASP A 259 11.99 5.72 7.12
C ASP A 259 13.12 4.75 6.78
N GLN A 260 14.11 4.61 7.67
CA GLN A 260 15.18 3.62 7.49
C GLN A 260 14.62 2.21 7.45
N LEU A 261 13.58 1.90 8.23
CA LEU A 261 12.97 0.57 8.21
C LEU A 261 12.39 0.26 6.82
N MET A 262 11.74 1.24 6.20
CA MET A 262 11.18 1.09 4.86
C MET A 262 12.27 0.94 3.79
N ASP A 263 13.34 1.73 3.88
CA ASP A 263 14.36 1.82 2.82
C ASP A 263 15.47 0.76 2.92
N THR A 264 15.76 0.25 4.12
CA THR A 264 16.91 -0.67 4.34
C THR A 264 16.50 -2.14 4.39
N THR A 265 15.20 -2.44 4.39
CA THR A 265 14.69 -3.82 4.49
C THR A 265 14.15 -4.38 3.17
N LEU A 266 14.44 -3.75 2.03
CA LEU A 266 13.87 -4.11 0.71
C LEU A 266 14.01 -5.60 0.36
N GLU A 267 15.18 -6.20 0.58
CA GLU A 267 15.39 -7.62 0.32
C GLU A 267 14.54 -8.51 1.24
N MET A 268 14.38 -8.12 2.51
CA MET A 268 13.52 -8.83 3.44
C MET A 268 12.05 -8.72 3.04
N GLN A 269 11.62 -7.54 2.58
CA GLN A 269 10.27 -7.33 2.07
C GLN A 269 9.99 -8.23 0.86
N ARG A 270 10.94 -8.29 -0.08
CA ARG A 270 10.89 -9.22 -1.23
C ARG A 270 10.84 -10.69 -0.79
N ASN A 271 11.66 -11.09 0.18
CA ASN A 271 11.67 -12.47 0.67
C ASN A 271 10.32 -12.87 1.29
N PHE A 272 9.61 -11.94 1.95
CA PHE A 272 8.28 -12.25 2.47
C PHE A 272 7.26 -12.51 1.37
N ILE A 273 7.22 -11.71 0.32
CA ILE A 273 6.25 -11.91 -0.78
C ILE A 273 6.63 -13.08 -1.70
N GLN A 274 7.92 -13.43 -1.82
CA GLN A 274 8.36 -14.50 -2.73
C GLN A 274 8.54 -15.86 -2.03
N LYS A 275 8.99 -15.86 -0.77
CA LYS A 275 9.40 -17.07 -0.04
C LYS A 275 8.66 -17.27 1.28
N HIS A 276 7.79 -16.33 1.66
CA HIS A 276 7.04 -16.33 2.93
C HIS A 276 7.93 -16.43 4.18
N ARG A 277 9.16 -15.90 4.11
CA ARG A 277 10.14 -15.92 5.19
C ARG A 277 11.13 -14.75 5.06
N PRO A 278 11.85 -14.36 6.13
CA PRO A 278 12.70 -13.16 6.07
C PRO A 278 14.02 -13.31 5.28
N ILE A 279 14.49 -14.53 5.00
CA ILE A 279 15.79 -14.84 4.37
C ILE A 279 15.62 -15.85 3.21
#